data_AF-A0A954GFK2-F1
#
_entry.id   AF-A0A954GFK2-F1
#
_cell.length_a   1.000
_cell.length_b   1.000
_cell.length_c   1.000
_cell.angle_alpha   90.00
_cell.angle_beta   90.00
_cell.angle_gamma   90.00
#
_symmetry.space_group_name_H-M   'P 1'
#
loop_
_entity.id
_entity.type
_entity.pdbx_description
1 polymer ?
#
loop_
_entity_poly.entity_id
_entity_poly.type
_entity_poly.pdbx_seq_one_letter_code
_entity_poly.pdbx_strand_id
1 'polypeptide(L)'
;MTRTENLSMATIALACLLTASVAFAQQGNRESNPDNRQQSDQSQQQVELPQFLRDLDLSNDQEQQIHEALTQHNQKLQETWKEFHNQHARAIEMEAAWASAVRDTLSDEDQQRFDQQRMQDQEMNRNSPERAATSGQTQRRQQRERQQAESAEAREQQRSNRRQARASQQQQNETQSISDSEDQNSTESGDGNHQYGFIVITLASPERYTHGTRQSAEQKQQCSQACRQYKEELTNVWQKLHQLHGELVSIEADRIEAIEEQLTDEQLTQLRESRQQPEDSQTASTSDRRSR
;
A
#
# COMPACT_ATOMS: atom_id res chain seq x y z
N MET A 1 35.57 -11.14 -6.76
CA MET A 1 34.33 -11.62 -6.12
C MET A 1 33.35 -10.45 -6.12
N THR A 2 32.55 -10.33 -7.17
CA THR A 2 31.57 -9.27 -7.40
C THR A 2 30.20 -9.94 -7.42
N ARG A 3 29.53 -9.93 -6.27
CA ARG A 3 28.17 -10.47 -6.10
C ARG A 3 27.27 -9.35 -5.59
N THR A 4 27.09 -8.32 -6.41
CA THR A 4 26.18 -7.20 -6.16
C THR A 4 25.71 -6.75 -7.54
N GLU A 5 24.49 -7.10 -7.96
CA GLU A 5 23.70 -6.39 -9.00
C GLU A 5 22.39 -7.09 -9.47
N ASN A 6 21.85 -8.07 -8.75
CA ASN A 6 20.53 -8.67 -9.11
C ASN A 6 19.40 -8.39 -8.10
N LEU A 7 19.53 -7.37 -7.23
CA LEU A 7 18.53 -7.01 -6.21
C LEU A 7 17.41 -6.06 -6.71
N SER A 8 17.25 -5.85 -8.02
CA SER A 8 16.54 -4.66 -8.54
C SER A 8 15.08 -4.84 -8.98
N MET A 9 14.51 -6.06 -9.02
CA MET A 9 13.08 -6.22 -9.39
C MET A 9 12.24 -7.13 -8.49
N ALA A 10 12.85 -7.99 -7.65
CA ALA A 10 12.08 -8.84 -6.73
C ALA A 10 11.53 -8.06 -5.51
N THR A 11 12.21 -7.00 -5.09
CA THR A 11 11.89 -6.23 -3.87
C THR A 11 10.65 -5.34 -4.02
N ILE A 12 10.32 -4.90 -5.25
CA ILE A 12 9.17 -4.01 -5.49
C ILE A 12 7.84 -4.78 -5.50
N ALA A 13 7.85 -6.08 -5.85
CA ALA A 13 6.65 -6.93 -5.80
C ALA A 13 6.31 -7.38 -4.37
N LEU A 14 7.30 -7.43 -3.47
CA LEU A 14 7.14 -7.89 -2.08
C LEU A 14 6.43 -6.89 -1.16
N ALA A 15 6.46 -5.59 -1.50
CA ALA A 15 5.81 -4.55 -0.70
C ALA A 15 4.27 -4.50 -0.85
N CYS A 16 3.70 -5.09 -1.91
CA CYS A 16 2.26 -4.97 -2.20
C CYS A 16 1.38 -6.01 -1.48
N LEU A 17 1.94 -7.07 -0.87
CA LEU A 17 1.18 -8.18 -0.29
C LEU A 17 1.27 -8.32 1.25
N LEU A 18 2.06 -7.48 1.93
CA LEU A 18 2.29 -7.61 3.39
C LEU A 18 1.43 -6.66 4.25
N THR A 19 0.31 -6.18 3.72
CA THR A 19 -0.73 -5.46 4.48
C THR A 19 -1.65 -6.38 5.29
N ALA A 20 -1.50 -7.71 5.21
CA ALA A 20 -2.43 -8.65 5.85
C ALA A 20 -2.16 -8.97 7.33
N SER A 21 -1.07 -8.50 7.96
CA SER A 21 -0.71 -8.94 9.34
C SER A 21 -0.67 -7.85 10.42
N VAL A 22 -1.18 -6.64 10.17
CA VAL A 22 -1.37 -5.64 11.24
C VAL A 22 -2.87 -5.46 11.50
N ALA A 23 -3.54 -6.54 11.89
CA ALA A 23 -4.86 -6.49 12.53
C ALA A 23 -4.71 -5.99 13.98
N PHE A 24 -4.09 -4.83 14.19
CA PHE A 24 -3.91 -4.27 15.53
C PHE A 24 -3.87 -2.74 15.52
N ALA A 25 -4.97 -2.11 15.11
CA ALA A 25 -5.20 -0.68 15.38
C ALA A 25 -6.69 -0.25 15.40
N GLN A 26 -7.67 -1.16 15.37
CA GLN A 26 -9.09 -0.78 15.54
C GLN A 26 -9.60 -0.81 16.99
N GLN A 27 -8.71 -0.97 17.97
CA GLN A 27 -9.07 -0.91 19.39
C GLN A 27 -8.58 0.39 20.02
N GLY A 28 -9.11 1.53 19.59
CA GLY A 28 -8.58 2.81 20.06
C GLY A 28 -9.40 4.05 19.77
N ASN A 29 -10.73 4.01 19.88
CA ASN A 29 -11.49 5.20 20.31
C ASN A 29 -12.90 4.87 20.85
N ARG A 30 -13.00 3.83 21.70
CA ARG A 30 -14.17 3.70 22.58
C ARG A 30 -13.83 4.42 23.87
N GLU A 31 -14.36 5.63 24.05
CA GLU A 31 -14.46 6.34 25.34
C GLU A 31 -14.99 5.35 26.38
N SER A 32 -14.08 4.74 27.13
CA SER A 32 -14.41 3.79 28.18
C SER A 32 -13.55 4.12 29.38
N ASN A 33 -14.22 4.76 30.34
CA ASN A 33 -13.99 4.78 31.78
C ASN A 33 -12.58 4.34 32.26
N PRO A 34 -11.75 5.25 32.83
CA PRO A 34 -10.33 5.00 33.07
C PRO A 34 -9.96 4.07 34.24
N ASP A 35 -10.89 3.50 35.01
CA ASP A 35 -10.55 3.02 36.36
C ASP A 35 -10.34 1.51 36.58
N ASN A 36 -10.37 0.61 35.57
CA ASN A 36 -10.22 -0.83 35.93
C ASN A 36 -9.70 -1.84 34.88
N ARG A 37 -8.84 -1.47 33.91
CA ARG A 37 -8.32 -2.44 32.92
C ARG A 37 -6.86 -2.26 32.55
N GLN A 38 -5.96 -2.38 33.53
CA GLN A 38 -4.54 -2.59 33.26
C GLN A 38 -4.05 -3.71 34.16
N GLN A 39 -3.98 -4.95 33.67
CA GLN A 39 -2.84 -5.86 33.95
C GLN A 39 -2.91 -7.30 33.41
N SER A 40 -4.03 -7.83 32.91
CA SER A 40 -4.15 -9.30 32.82
C SER A 40 -4.17 -9.99 31.45
N ASP A 41 -3.89 -9.34 30.32
CA ASP A 41 -3.84 -10.05 29.02
C ASP A 41 -2.71 -9.55 28.08
N GLN A 42 -1.49 -9.45 28.59
CA GLN A 42 -0.28 -9.61 27.76
C GLN A 42 0.15 -11.08 27.74
N SER A 43 -0.81 -12.00 27.62
CA SER A 43 -0.51 -13.36 27.19
C SER A 43 0.26 -13.23 25.89
N GLN A 44 1.53 -13.65 25.91
CA GLN A 44 2.46 -13.65 24.79
C GLN A 44 1.69 -14.06 23.53
N GLN A 45 1.33 -13.09 22.71
CA GLN A 45 0.76 -13.37 21.41
C GLN A 45 1.90 -14.01 20.63
N GLN A 46 1.96 -15.35 20.67
CA GLN A 46 2.82 -16.09 19.77
C GLN A 46 2.48 -15.60 18.37
N VAL A 47 3.47 -15.00 17.72
CA VAL A 47 3.32 -14.52 16.35
C VAL A 47 3.05 -15.76 15.51
N GLU A 48 1.81 -15.94 15.05
CA GLU A 48 1.48 -17.06 14.18
C GLU A 48 2.29 -16.96 12.90
N LEU A 49 2.79 -18.10 12.43
CA LEU A 49 3.50 -18.18 11.17
C LEU A 49 2.51 -17.83 10.02
N PRO A 50 2.86 -16.90 9.12
CA PRO A 50 2.04 -16.60 7.94
C PRO A 50 1.67 -17.86 7.14
N GLN A 51 0.44 -17.90 6.59
CA GLN A 51 -0.08 -19.08 5.88
C GLN A 51 0.88 -19.62 4.81
N PHE A 52 1.46 -18.74 3.99
CA PHE A 52 2.37 -19.14 2.91
C PHE A 52 3.68 -19.80 3.40
N LEU A 53 4.07 -19.58 4.67
CA LEU A 53 5.19 -20.29 5.29
C LEU A 53 4.74 -21.61 5.92
N ARG A 54 3.48 -21.70 6.39
CA ARG A 54 2.90 -22.94 6.94
C ARG A 54 2.72 -24.01 5.88
N ASP A 55 2.53 -23.60 4.63
CA ASP A 55 2.39 -24.50 3.49
C ASP A 55 3.73 -25.09 3.03
N LEU A 56 4.86 -24.59 3.55
CA LEU A 56 6.20 -25.15 3.32
C LEU A 56 6.50 -26.26 4.33
N ASP A 57 7.23 -27.29 3.88
CA ASP A 57 7.73 -28.36 4.74
C ASP A 57 8.96 -27.86 5.53
N LEU A 58 8.71 -27.07 6.59
CA LEU A 58 9.74 -26.50 7.45
C LEU A 58 10.17 -27.50 8.52
N SER A 59 11.49 -27.60 8.76
CA SER A 59 11.98 -28.31 9.94
C SER A 59 11.69 -27.52 11.22
N ASN A 60 11.61 -28.20 12.37
CA ASN A 60 11.36 -27.56 13.67
C ASN A 60 12.38 -26.45 13.98
N ASP A 61 13.66 -26.65 13.60
CA ASP A 61 14.72 -25.66 13.84
C ASP A 61 14.50 -24.40 12.97
N GLN A 62 14.12 -24.57 11.70
CA GLN A 62 13.79 -23.45 10.80
C GLN A 62 12.55 -22.70 11.30
N GLU A 63 11.49 -23.41 11.70
CA GLU A 63 10.27 -22.82 12.23
C GLU A 63 10.57 -21.97 13.48
N GLN A 64 11.39 -22.49 14.40
CA GLN A 64 11.82 -21.75 15.59
C GLN A 64 12.60 -20.48 15.22
N GLN A 65 13.56 -20.58 14.29
CA GLN A 65 14.38 -19.43 13.86
C GLN A 65 13.53 -18.37 13.14
N ILE A 66 12.59 -18.79 12.30
CA ILE A 66 11.65 -17.88 11.63
C ILE A 66 10.74 -17.19 12.65
N HIS A 67 10.22 -17.91 13.65
CA HIS A 67 9.42 -17.29 14.72
C HIS A 67 10.22 -16.25 15.52
N GLU A 68 11.48 -16.53 15.83
CA GLU A 68 12.36 -15.58 16.51
C GLU A 68 12.57 -14.33 15.66
N ALA A 69 12.91 -14.49 14.38
CA ALA A 69 13.08 -13.38 13.43
C ALA A 69 11.80 -12.55 13.29
N LEU A 70 10.63 -13.20 13.14
CA LEU A 70 9.34 -12.53 13.05
C LEU A 70 9.03 -11.73 14.32
N THR A 71 9.28 -12.31 15.50
CA THR A 71 9.02 -11.65 16.79
C THR A 71 9.87 -10.40 16.95
N GLN A 72 11.18 -10.51 16.68
CA GLN A 72 12.12 -9.39 16.77
C GLN A 72 11.74 -8.23 15.83
N HIS A 73 11.46 -8.54 14.57
CA HIS A 73 11.12 -7.52 13.58
C HIS A 73 9.73 -6.93 13.82
N ASN A 74 8.75 -7.72 14.27
CA ASN A 74 7.43 -7.21 14.62
C ASN A 74 7.48 -6.23 15.79
N GLN A 75 8.30 -6.49 16.81
CA GLN A 75 8.50 -5.52 17.90
C GLN A 75 9.05 -4.20 17.37
N LYS A 76 10.10 -4.25 16.55
CA LYS A 76 10.70 -3.06 15.95
C LYS A 76 9.70 -2.30 15.04
N LEU A 77 8.94 -3.02 14.22
CA LEU A 77 7.87 -2.44 13.40
C LEU A 77 6.84 -1.73 14.26
N GLN A 78 6.37 -2.34 15.35
CA GLN A 78 5.39 -1.73 16.25
C GLN A 78 5.91 -0.44 16.90
N GLU A 79 7.17 -0.45 17.37
CA GLU A 79 7.81 0.73 17.94
C GLU A 79 7.94 1.86 16.91
N THR A 80 8.41 1.55 15.69
CA THR A 80 8.54 2.54 14.62
C THR A 80 7.16 3.04 14.15
N TRP A 81 6.14 2.19 14.06
CA TRP A 81 4.77 2.58 13.73
C TRP A 81 4.17 3.53 14.77
N LYS A 82 4.39 3.24 16.05
CA LYS A 82 3.96 4.12 17.15
C LYS A 82 4.59 5.51 17.00
N GLU A 83 5.89 5.57 16.74
CA GLU A 83 6.58 6.85 16.53
C GLU A 83 6.09 7.57 15.27
N PHE A 84 5.87 6.84 14.17
CA PHE A 84 5.28 7.37 12.94
C PHE A 84 3.91 8.01 13.21
N HIS A 85 3.02 7.32 13.95
CA HIS A 85 1.72 7.86 14.32
C HIS A 85 1.82 9.09 15.23
N ASN A 86 2.74 9.09 16.20
CA ASN A 86 2.97 10.26 17.05
C ASN A 86 3.41 11.48 16.23
N GLN A 87 4.35 11.31 15.30
CA GLN A 87 4.79 12.40 14.43
C GLN A 87 3.68 12.87 13.49
N HIS A 88 2.86 11.95 12.99
CA HIS A 88 1.72 12.28 12.14
C HIS A 88 0.66 13.07 12.92
N ALA A 89 0.34 12.67 14.15
CA ALA A 89 -0.55 13.41 15.03
C ALA A 89 -0.01 14.82 15.31
N ARG A 90 1.29 14.93 15.61
CA ARG A 90 1.96 16.22 15.80
C ARG A 90 1.87 17.12 14.56
N ALA A 91 2.00 16.57 13.35
CA ALA A 91 1.83 17.34 12.12
C ALA A 91 0.42 17.95 12.04
N ILE A 92 -0.62 17.15 12.31
CA ILE A 92 -2.02 17.61 12.33
C ILE A 92 -2.23 18.72 13.37
N GLU A 93 -1.72 18.54 14.59
CA GLU A 93 -1.82 19.54 15.66
C GLU A 93 -1.14 20.85 15.25
N MET A 94 0.05 20.76 14.65
CA MET A 94 0.81 21.91 14.18
C MET A 94 0.12 22.66 13.04
N GLU A 95 -0.53 21.95 12.12
CA GLU A 95 -1.32 22.56 11.05
C GLU A 95 -2.54 23.30 11.61
N ALA A 96 -3.23 22.68 12.58
CA ALA A 96 -4.35 23.31 13.26
C ALA A 96 -3.90 24.58 14.00
N ALA A 97 -2.76 24.51 14.70
CA ALA A 97 -2.15 25.67 15.37
C ALA A 97 -1.74 26.76 14.37
N TRP A 98 -1.13 26.38 13.23
CA TRP A 98 -0.78 27.32 12.17
C TRP A 98 -2.00 28.02 11.59
N ALA A 99 -3.07 27.28 11.29
CA ALA A 99 -4.32 27.85 10.78
C ALA A 99 -4.97 28.80 11.80
N SER A 100 -4.94 28.46 13.10
CA SER A 100 -5.42 29.35 14.17
C SER A 100 -4.59 30.63 14.24
N ALA A 101 -3.26 30.51 14.26
CA ALA A 101 -2.37 31.66 14.34
C ALA A 101 -2.56 32.64 13.17
N VAL A 102 -2.78 32.11 11.95
CA VAL A 102 -3.11 32.95 10.78
C VAL A 102 -4.47 33.62 10.96
N ARG A 103 -5.50 32.86 11.35
CA ARG A 103 -6.86 33.38 11.61
C ARG A 103 -6.86 34.51 12.63
N ASP A 104 -6.10 34.39 13.71
CA ASP A 104 -6.03 35.39 14.78
C ASP A 104 -5.40 36.73 14.33
N THR A 105 -4.67 36.75 13.20
CA THR A 105 -4.18 38.01 12.60
C THR A 105 -5.20 38.72 11.72
N LEU A 106 -6.33 38.07 11.41
CA LEU A 106 -7.37 38.58 10.51
C LEU A 106 -8.43 39.41 11.25
N SER A 107 -9.09 40.30 10.51
CA SER A 107 -10.32 40.95 10.98
C SER A 107 -11.46 39.95 11.13
N ASP A 108 -12.47 40.23 11.97
CA ASP A 108 -13.61 39.32 12.18
C ASP A 108 -14.31 38.91 10.86
N GLU A 109 -14.46 39.86 9.92
CA GLU A 109 -15.03 39.60 8.59
C GLU A 109 -14.15 38.64 7.76
N ASP A 110 -12.84 38.84 7.80
CA ASP A 110 -11.88 37.99 7.08
C ASP A 110 -11.73 36.61 7.75
N GLN A 111 -11.88 36.51 9.08
CA GLN A 111 -11.91 35.24 9.81
C GLN A 111 -13.10 34.38 9.37
N GLN A 112 -14.30 34.97 9.22
CA GLN A 112 -15.48 34.26 8.73
C GLN A 112 -15.27 33.72 7.31
N ARG A 113 -14.65 34.52 6.44
CA ARG A 113 -14.32 34.08 5.07
C ARG A 113 -13.28 32.97 5.05
N PHE A 114 -12.24 33.08 5.89
CA PHE A 114 -11.22 32.05 6.06
C PHE A 114 -11.86 30.72 6.48
N ASP A 115 -12.72 30.74 7.50
CA ASP A 115 -13.40 29.54 8.00
C ASP A 115 -14.34 28.94 6.94
N GLN A 116 -15.09 29.78 6.23
CA GLN A 116 -15.98 29.34 5.14
C GLN A 116 -15.21 28.66 4.01
N GLN A 117 -14.08 29.24 3.58
CA GLN A 117 -13.26 28.66 2.52
C GLN A 117 -12.63 27.34 2.95
N ARG A 118 -12.17 27.23 4.20
CA ARG A 118 -11.61 25.98 4.74
C ARG A 118 -12.65 24.86 4.82
N MET A 119 -13.88 25.18 5.24
CA MET A 119 -14.98 24.21 5.22
C MET A 119 -15.32 23.76 3.80
N GLN A 120 -15.35 24.69 2.84
CA GLN A 120 -15.59 24.35 1.44
C GLN A 120 -14.51 23.43 0.86
N ASP A 121 -13.23 23.70 1.15
CA ASP A 121 -12.12 22.83 0.73
C ASP A 121 -12.21 21.44 1.36
N GLN A 122 -12.59 21.35 2.64
CA GLN A 122 -12.78 20.09 3.33
C GLN A 122 -13.95 19.29 2.72
N GLU A 123 -15.04 19.96 2.36
CA GLU A 123 -16.18 19.34 1.70
C GLU A 123 -15.83 18.87 0.28
N MET A 124 -15.07 19.66 -0.49
CA MET A 124 -14.58 19.23 -1.80
C MET A 124 -13.65 18.02 -1.69
N ASN A 125 -12.75 18.00 -0.71
CA ASN A 125 -11.87 16.85 -0.48
C ASN A 125 -12.63 15.60 0.01
N ARG A 126 -13.73 15.78 0.75
CA ARG A 126 -14.59 14.69 1.23
C ARG A 126 -15.47 14.13 0.10
N ASN A 127 -15.98 15.00 -0.75
CA ASN A 127 -16.91 14.66 -1.82
C ASN A 127 -16.22 14.41 -3.18
N SER A 128 -14.89 14.54 -3.27
CA SER A 128 -14.16 14.33 -4.52
C SER A 128 -14.34 12.87 -4.99
N PRO A 129 -15.08 12.64 -6.09
CA PRO A 129 -15.34 11.29 -6.60
C PRO A 129 -14.06 10.62 -7.14
N GLU A 130 -12.99 11.39 -7.38
CA GLU A 130 -11.70 10.87 -7.81
C GLU A 130 -10.99 10.03 -6.74
N ARG A 131 -11.24 10.28 -5.44
CA ARG A 131 -10.68 9.45 -4.37
C ARG A 131 -11.31 8.04 -4.33
N ALA A 132 -12.59 7.93 -4.71
CA ALA A 132 -13.24 6.62 -4.89
C ALA A 132 -12.82 5.94 -6.21
N ALA A 133 -12.45 6.72 -7.24
CA ALA A 133 -12.08 6.19 -8.55
C ALA A 133 -10.60 5.82 -8.69
N THR A 134 -9.69 6.34 -7.85
CA THR A 134 -8.26 6.05 -7.94
C THR A 134 -7.94 4.57 -7.62
N SER A 135 -8.74 3.91 -6.77
CA SER A 135 -8.63 2.44 -6.61
C SER A 135 -8.99 1.70 -7.89
N GLY A 136 -10.05 2.14 -8.60
CA GLY A 136 -10.44 1.58 -9.90
C GLY A 136 -9.49 1.94 -11.05
N GLN A 137 -8.74 3.04 -10.96
CA GLN A 137 -7.82 3.47 -12.01
C GLN A 137 -6.54 2.65 -12.02
N THR A 138 -6.02 2.27 -10.84
CA THR A 138 -4.92 1.30 -10.72
C THR A 138 -5.32 -0.06 -11.24
N GLN A 139 -6.55 -0.51 -10.93
CA GLN A 139 -7.10 -1.76 -11.46
C GLN A 139 -7.26 -1.71 -12.99
N ARG A 140 -7.78 -0.61 -13.55
CA ARG A 140 -7.88 -0.41 -15.01
C ARG A 140 -6.52 -0.33 -15.69
N ARG A 141 -5.50 0.23 -15.03
CA ARG A 141 -4.12 0.27 -15.54
C ARG A 141 -3.51 -1.12 -15.57
N GLN A 142 -3.62 -1.88 -14.47
CA GLN A 142 -3.18 -3.28 -14.43
C GLN A 142 -3.92 -4.14 -15.45
N GLN A 143 -5.23 -3.92 -15.64
CA GLN A 143 -6.01 -4.64 -16.65
C GLN A 143 -5.58 -4.29 -18.08
N ARG A 144 -5.24 -3.02 -18.36
CA ARG A 144 -4.65 -2.63 -19.66
C ARG A 144 -3.26 -3.22 -19.87
N GLU A 145 -2.43 -3.27 -18.84
CA GLU A 145 -1.10 -3.87 -18.91
C GLU A 145 -1.20 -5.39 -19.13
N ARG A 146 -2.14 -6.09 -18.48
CA ARG A 146 -2.45 -7.51 -18.75
C ARG A 146 -2.93 -7.71 -20.19
N GLN A 147 -3.89 -6.92 -20.67
CA GLN A 147 -4.37 -7.01 -22.06
C GLN A 147 -3.26 -6.73 -23.08
N GLN A 148 -2.35 -5.80 -22.78
CA GLN A 148 -1.20 -5.52 -23.63
C GLN A 148 -0.21 -6.69 -23.63
N ALA A 149 0.08 -7.29 -22.47
CA ALA A 149 0.94 -8.46 -22.36
C ALA A 149 0.35 -9.67 -23.12
N GLU A 150 -0.94 -9.98 -22.93
CA GLU A 150 -1.63 -11.04 -23.67
C GLU A 150 -1.60 -10.80 -25.18
N SER A 151 -1.81 -9.55 -25.62
CA SER A 151 -1.74 -9.21 -27.05
C SER A 151 -0.33 -9.33 -27.62
N ALA A 152 0.70 -9.09 -26.81
CA ALA A 152 2.10 -9.25 -27.19
C ALA A 152 2.47 -10.74 -27.31
N GLU A 153 2.05 -11.56 -26.35
CA GLU A 153 2.22 -13.01 -26.38
C GLU A 153 1.48 -13.66 -27.56
N ALA A 154 0.25 -13.25 -27.84
CA ALA A 154 -0.50 -13.72 -29.00
C ALA A 154 0.21 -13.38 -30.33
N ARG A 155 0.83 -12.19 -30.42
CA ARG A 155 1.65 -11.80 -31.58
C ARG A 155 2.94 -12.60 -31.68
N GLU A 156 3.58 -12.92 -30.56
CA GLU A 156 4.77 -13.78 -30.49
C GLU A 156 4.44 -15.19 -30.97
N GLN A 157 3.33 -15.78 -30.50
CA GLN A 157 2.84 -17.09 -30.93
C GLN A 157 2.45 -17.10 -32.42
N GLN A 158 1.80 -16.05 -32.93
CA GLN A 158 1.56 -15.95 -34.38
C GLN A 158 2.85 -15.88 -35.20
N ARG A 159 3.89 -15.21 -34.68
CA ARG A 159 5.21 -15.16 -35.33
C ARG A 159 5.91 -16.51 -35.29
N SER A 160 5.86 -17.24 -34.17
CA SER A 160 6.42 -18.59 -34.06
C SER A 160 5.69 -19.57 -34.98
N ASN A 161 4.36 -19.52 -35.02
CA ASN A 161 3.53 -20.33 -35.92
C ASN A 161 3.81 -20.00 -37.39
N ARG A 162 4.05 -18.74 -37.77
CA ARG A 162 4.48 -18.40 -39.14
C ARG A 162 5.88 -18.92 -39.47
N ARG A 163 6.80 -18.94 -38.50
CA ARG A 163 8.14 -19.53 -38.68
C ARG A 163 8.06 -21.05 -38.82
N GLN A 164 7.26 -21.70 -37.99
CA GLN A 164 6.98 -23.14 -38.09
C GLN A 164 6.25 -23.47 -39.40
N ALA A 165 5.21 -22.73 -39.78
CA ALA A 165 4.49 -22.91 -41.04
C ALA A 165 5.40 -22.75 -42.26
N ARG A 166 6.36 -21.79 -42.25
CA ARG A 166 7.37 -21.70 -43.32
C ARG A 166 8.33 -22.89 -43.34
N ALA A 167 8.69 -23.42 -42.17
CA ALA A 167 9.53 -24.61 -42.05
C ALA A 167 8.78 -25.89 -42.48
N SER A 168 7.48 -26.02 -42.17
CA SER A 168 6.64 -27.15 -42.57
C SER A 168 6.11 -27.05 -44.00
N GLN A 169 5.99 -25.86 -44.61
CA GLN A 169 5.74 -25.71 -46.04
C GLN A 169 6.91 -26.23 -46.91
N GLN A 170 8.11 -26.34 -46.33
CA GLN A 170 9.24 -27.04 -46.94
C GLN A 170 9.22 -28.57 -46.73
N GLN A 171 8.37 -29.09 -45.84
CA GLN A 171 8.33 -30.52 -45.52
C GLN A 171 7.03 -31.22 -45.88
N GLN A 172 5.93 -30.51 -46.09
CA GLN A 172 4.63 -31.16 -46.27
C GLN A 172 3.84 -30.52 -47.40
N ASN A 173 4.18 -31.00 -48.59
CA ASN A 173 3.25 -31.34 -49.66
C ASN A 173 2.38 -32.57 -49.30
N GLU A 174 2.16 -32.84 -48.01
CA GLU A 174 1.37 -33.97 -47.53
C GLU A 174 0.60 -33.58 -46.25
N THR A 175 -0.72 -33.57 -46.42
CA THR A 175 -1.75 -33.86 -45.41
C THR A 175 -2.42 -32.67 -44.72
N GLN A 176 -3.72 -32.56 -45.03
CA GLN A 176 -4.75 -31.67 -44.49
C GLN A 176 -5.30 -32.20 -43.16
N SER A 177 -5.72 -31.31 -42.24
CA SER A 177 -7.14 -31.14 -41.83
C SER A 177 -7.34 -30.49 -40.45
N ILE A 178 -8.18 -29.44 -40.46
CA ILE A 178 -9.39 -29.17 -39.64
C ILE A 178 -9.25 -29.15 -38.09
N SER A 179 -9.59 -28.01 -37.45
CA SER A 179 -10.81 -27.80 -36.64
C SER A 179 -10.79 -26.50 -35.83
N ASP A 180 -11.95 -25.85 -35.81
CA ASP A 180 -12.37 -24.64 -35.08
C ASP A 180 -12.48 -24.83 -33.56
N SER A 181 -12.50 -23.72 -32.81
CA SER A 181 -13.52 -23.44 -31.77
C SER A 181 -13.34 -22.07 -31.11
N GLU A 182 -14.41 -21.27 -31.15
CA GLU A 182 -14.69 -20.09 -30.32
C GLU A 182 -15.13 -20.52 -28.90
N ASP A 183 -14.91 -19.69 -27.87
CA ASP A 183 -16.02 -19.13 -27.08
C ASP A 183 -15.61 -18.08 -26.03
N GLN A 184 -16.61 -17.24 -25.72
CA GLN A 184 -16.60 -16.05 -24.86
C GLN A 184 -16.83 -16.40 -23.37
N ASN A 185 -16.52 -15.46 -22.45
CA ASN A 185 -17.52 -14.73 -21.62
C ASN A 185 -17.11 -14.42 -20.15
N SER A 186 -17.63 -13.27 -19.69
CA SER A 186 -17.98 -12.84 -18.32
C SER A 186 -16.91 -12.60 -17.24
N THR A 187 -16.79 -11.33 -16.82
CA THR A 187 -16.17 -10.91 -15.55
C THR A 187 -17.24 -10.40 -14.59
N GLU A 188 -17.45 -11.14 -13.50
CA GLU A 188 -18.35 -10.82 -12.40
C GLU A 188 -17.53 -10.22 -11.24
N SER A 189 -18.00 -9.11 -10.66
CA SER A 189 -17.26 -8.31 -9.67
C SER A 189 -17.61 -8.75 -8.24
N GLY A 190 -16.65 -9.39 -7.56
CA GLY A 190 -16.76 -9.81 -6.16
C GLY A 190 -16.21 -8.77 -5.19
N ASP A 191 -17.03 -8.48 -4.18
CA ASP A 191 -16.91 -7.46 -3.14
C ASP A 191 -16.05 -7.91 -1.94
N GLY A 192 -15.44 -6.95 -1.23
CA GLY A 192 -14.98 -7.17 0.15
C GLY A 192 -13.48 -7.02 0.47
N ASN A 193 -12.66 -6.34 -0.34
CA ASN A 193 -11.26 -6.09 0.05
C ASN A 193 -11.18 -4.89 1.02
N HIS A 194 -10.84 -5.15 2.30
CA HIS A 194 -10.54 -4.10 3.28
C HIS A 194 -9.21 -3.45 2.92
N GLN A 195 -9.27 -2.55 1.96
CA GLN A 195 -8.12 -1.85 1.42
C GLN A 195 -7.62 -0.87 2.48
N TYR A 196 -6.48 -1.20 3.10
CA TYR A 196 -5.69 -0.29 3.92
C TYR A 196 -5.25 0.89 3.04
N GLY A 197 -6.10 1.90 2.93
CA GLY A 197 -5.80 3.13 2.21
C GLY A 197 -4.89 4.01 3.05
N PHE A 198 -3.74 4.38 2.51
CA PHE A 198 -2.97 5.47 3.10
C PHE A 198 -3.67 6.80 2.76
N ILE A 199 -4.02 7.57 3.79
CA ILE A 199 -4.63 8.89 3.59
C ILE A 199 -3.49 9.86 3.31
N VAL A 200 -3.32 10.25 2.04
CA VAL A 200 -2.47 11.40 1.70
C VAL A 200 -3.21 12.66 2.09
N ILE A 201 -2.81 13.30 3.19
CA ILE A 201 -3.29 14.63 3.58
C ILE A 201 -2.43 15.65 2.82
N THR A 202 -3.02 16.30 1.81
CA THR A 202 -2.36 17.41 1.14
C THR A 202 -2.61 18.69 1.94
N LEU A 203 -1.52 19.30 2.39
CA LEU A 203 -1.58 20.57 3.10
C LEU A 203 -1.58 21.71 2.13
N ALA A 204 -2.59 22.55 2.25
CA ALA A 204 -2.56 23.82 1.60
C ALA A 204 -2.02 24.88 2.56
N SER A 205 -1.05 25.66 2.08
CA SER A 205 -0.52 26.80 2.83
C SER A 205 -1.67 27.73 3.24
N PRO A 206 -1.86 28.03 4.54
CA PRO A 206 -2.85 28.98 5.01
C PRO A 206 -2.70 30.38 4.41
N GLU A 207 -1.51 30.72 3.92
CA GLU A 207 -1.24 31.98 3.21
C GLU A 207 -2.20 32.19 2.03
N ARG A 208 -2.66 31.11 1.39
CA ARG A 208 -3.61 31.20 0.27
C ARG A 208 -4.92 31.89 0.64
N TYR A 209 -5.32 31.77 1.90
CA TYR A 209 -6.55 32.36 2.43
C TYR A 209 -6.38 33.84 2.84
N THR A 210 -5.14 34.33 2.89
CA THR A 210 -4.85 35.74 3.21
C THR A 210 -4.93 36.63 1.97
N HIS A 211 -4.89 36.05 0.77
CA HIS A 211 -5.03 36.81 -0.48
C HIS A 211 -6.42 37.45 -0.58
N GLY A 212 -6.46 38.78 -0.71
CA GLY A 212 -7.71 39.54 -0.82
C GLY A 212 -8.26 40.08 0.51
N THR A 213 -7.59 39.80 1.64
CA THR A 213 -7.94 40.38 2.94
C THR A 213 -7.43 41.82 3.08
N ARG A 214 -8.11 42.63 3.91
CA ARG A 214 -7.72 44.05 4.17
C ARG A 214 -6.72 44.17 5.33
N GLN A 215 -5.73 43.28 5.39
CA GLN A 215 -4.72 43.30 6.44
C GLN A 215 -3.84 44.57 6.37
N SER A 216 -3.56 45.13 7.54
CA SER A 216 -2.54 46.16 7.71
C SER A 216 -1.12 45.62 7.40
N ALA A 217 -0.16 46.53 7.21
CA ALA A 217 1.23 46.13 6.95
C ALA A 217 1.82 45.32 8.12
N GLU A 218 1.47 45.69 9.35
CA GLU A 218 1.90 45.00 10.56
C GLU A 218 1.30 43.58 10.66
N GLN A 219 -0.01 43.43 10.43
CA GLN A 219 -0.66 42.11 10.40
C GLN A 219 -0.06 41.19 9.32
N LYS A 220 0.25 41.74 8.13
CA LYS A 220 0.94 40.98 7.08
C LYS A 220 2.32 40.50 7.52
N GLN A 221 3.08 41.35 8.21
CA GLN A 221 4.40 40.99 8.72
C GLN A 221 4.30 39.91 9.81
N GLN A 222 3.37 40.06 10.77
CA GLN A 222 3.13 39.09 11.83
C GLN A 222 2.69 37.73 11.26
N CYS A 223 1.72 37.74 10.33
CA CYS A 223 1.27 36.53 9.64
C CYS A 223 2.42 35.87 8.86
N SER A 224 3.22 36.65 8.12
CA SER A 224 4.36 36.12 7.36
C SER A 224 5.43 35.50 8.27
N GLN A 225 5.68 36.10 9.44
CA GLN A 225 6.62 35.57 10.42
C GLN A 225 6.11 34.25 11.02
N ALA A 226 4.84 34.22 11.45
CA ALA A 226 4.22 33.00 11.96
C ALA A 226 4.23 31.88 10.90
N CYS A 227 3.84 32.18 9.66
CA CYS A 227 3.88 31.22 8.56
C CYS A 227 5.29 30.65 8.34
N ARG A 228 6.33 31.49 8.43
CA ARG A 228 7.71 31.04 8.25
C ARG A 228 8.15 30.07 9.34
N GLN A 229 7.81 30.36 10.60
CA GLN A 229 8.11 29.50 11.76
C GLN A 229 7.39 28.15 11.65
N TYR A 230 6.08 28.15 11.48
CA TYR A 230 5.30 26.90 11.35
C TYR A 230 5.73 26.07 10.15
N LYS A 231 6.05 26.71 9.01
CA LYS A 231 6.53 26.01 7.82
C LYS A 231 7.85 25.31 8.07
N GLU A 232 8.79 25.93 8.79
CA GLU A 232 10.06 25.31 9.14
C GLU A 232 9.86 24.10 10.05
N GLU A 233 9.07 24.25 11.11
CA GLU A 233 8.81 23.14 12.03
C GLU A 233 8.03 22.00 11.34
N LEU A 234 7.03 22.30 10.50
CA LEU A 234 6.32 21.29 9.72
C LEU A 234 7.26 20.58 8.75
N THR A 235 8.18 21.30 8.11
CA THR A 235 9.19 20.69 7.24
C THR A 235 10.02 19.66 7.99
N ASN A 236 10.42 19.97 9.23
CA ASN A 236 11.17 19.04 10.08
C ASN A 236 10.33 17.80 10.44
N VAL A 237 9.05 17.97 10.79
CA VAL A 237 8.13 16.84 11.07
C VAL A 237 7.94 15.97 9.82
N TRP A 238 7.74 16.57 8.65
CA TRP A 238 7.62 15.83 7.38
C TRP A 238 8.89 15.05 7.03
N GLN A 239 10.08 15.65 7.22
CA GLN A 239 11.34 14.93 7.04
C GLN A 239 11.44 13.72 7.99
N LYS A 240 11.03 13.89 9.26
CA LYS A 240 11.03 12.79 10.22
C LYS A 240 10.04 11.69 9.84
N LEU A 241 8.85 12.04 9.37
CA LEU A 241 7.86 11.09 8.86
C LEU A 241 8.40 10.29 7.66
N HIS A 242 9.07 10.97 6.72
CA HIS A 242 9.72 10.29 5.60
C HIS A 242 10.83 9.35 6.05
N GLN A 243 11.65 9.76 7.02
CA GLN A 243 12.68 8.89 7.61
C GLN A 243 12.04 7.64 8.24
N LEU A 244 11.01 7.82 9.08
CA LEU A 244 10.32 6.71 9.74
C LEU A 244 9.66 5.77 8.74
N HIS A 245 9.08 6.30 7.66
CA HIS A 245 8.55 5.48 6.57
C HIS A 245 9.67 4.65 5.91
N GLY A 246 10.83 5.25 5.62
CA GLY A 246 11.99 4.53 5.11
C GLY A 246 12.47 3.44 6.07
N GLU A 247 12.49 3.72 7.38
CA GLU A 247 12.83 2.75 8.41
C GLU A 247 11.82 1.58 8.44
N LEU A 248 10.51 1.85 8.36
CA LEU A 248 9.48 0.80 8.28
C LEU A 248 9.71 -0.13 7.08
N VAL A 249 9.98 0.43 5.90
CA VAL A 249 10.28 -0.35 4.69
C VAL A 249 11.55 -1.16 4.85
N SER A 250 12.60 -0.59 5.45
CA SER A 250 13.85 -1.31 5.73
C SER A 250 13.64 -2.47 6.69
N ILE A 251 12.90 -2.28 7.78
CA ILE A 251 12.63 -3.36 8.76
C ILE A 251 11.85 -4.50 8.09
N GLU A 252 10.93 -4.17 7.20
CA GLU A 252 10.19 -5.16 6.44
C GLU A 252 11.12 -5.95 5.51
N ALA A 253 12.00 -5.27 4.77
CA ALA A 253 12.99 -5.91 3.92
C ALA A 253 13.94 -6.82 4.71
N ASP A 254 14.46 -6.34 5.85
CA ASP A 254 15.32 -7.10 6.76
C ASP A 254 14.58 -8.35 7.30
N ARG A 255 13.29 -8.20 7.62
CA ARG A 255 12.43 -9.32 8.07
C ARG A 255 12.31 -10.38 6.99
N ILE A 256 12.08 -9.98 5.75
CA ILE A 256 11.98 -10.89 4.59
C ILE A 256 13.31 -11.61 4.39
N GLU A 257 14.43 -10.87 4.36
CA GLU A 257 15.76 -11.44 4.18
C GLU A 257 16.08 -12.47 5.27
N ALA A 258 15.81 -12.14 6.54
CA ALA A 258 16.02 -13.05 7.67
C ALA A 258 15.21 -14.36 7.55
N ILE A 259 13.99 -14.29 7.00
CA ILE A 259 13.18 -15.49 6.72
C ILE A 259 13.80 -16.28 5.57
N GLU A 260 14.17 -15.60 4.47
CA GLU A 260 14.75 -16.23 3.28
C GLU A 260 16.07 -16.95 3.60
N GLU A 261 16.89 -16.43 4.52
CA GLU A 261 18.12 -17.08 5.00
C GLU A 261 17.89 -18.41 5.71
N GLN A 262 16.70 -18.63 6.29
CA GLN A 262 16.36 -19.90 6.95
C GLN A 262 15.77 -20.94 5.98
N LEU A 263 15.39 -20.55 4.76
CA LEU A 263 14.76 -21.44 3.79
C LEU A 263 15.79 -22.09 2.86
N THR A 264 15.52 -23.32 2.40
CA THR A 264 16.33 -23.96 1.36
C THR A 264 16.03 -23.37 -0.02
N ASP A 265 16.93 -23.59 -0.99
CA ASP A 265 16.74 -23.13 -2.38
C ASP A 265 15.45 -23.70 -3.01
N GLU A 266 15.08 -24.94 -2.66
CA GLU A 266 13.83 -25.58 -3.09
C GLU A 266 12.60 -24.89 -2.48
N GLN A 267 12.62 -24.60 -1.17
CA GLN A 267 11.54 -23.88 -0.48
C GLN A 267 11.38 -22.46 -1.04
N LEU A 268 12.48 -21.75 -1.29
CA LEU A 268 12.46 -20.42 -1.93
C LEU A 268 11.87 -20.48 -3.35
N THR A 269 12.15 -21.54 -4.10
CA THR A 269 11.58 -21.74 -5.44
C THR A 269 10.07 -21.97 -5.36
N GLN A 270 9.61 -22.84 -4.46
CA GLN A 270 8.17 -23.07 -4.21
C GLN A 270 7.45 -21.77 -3.83
N LEU A 271 8.07 -20.96 -2.98
CA LEU A 271 7.51 -19.69 -2.52
C LEU A 271 7.45 -18.64 -3.66
N ARG A 272 8.40 -18.66 -4.60
CA ARG A 272 8.33 -17.82 -5.81
C ARG A 272 7.25 -18.28 -6.77
N GLU A 273 7.09 -19.60 -6.95
CA GLU A 273 6.06 -20.18 -7.81
C GLU A 273 4.65 -19.90 -7.26
N SER A 274 4.44 -20.05 -5.95
CA SER A 274 3.15 -19.75 -5.31
C SER A 274 2.77 -18.27 -5.44
N ARG A 275 3.75 -17.35 -5.36
CA ARG A 275 3.53 -15.92 -5.57
C ARG A 275 3.20 -15.54 -7.02
N GLN A 276 3.66 -16.34 -7.99
CA GLN A 276 3.40 -16.08 -9.40
C GLN A 276 2.07 -16.68 -9.87
N GLN A 277 1.49 -17.63 -9.13
CA GLN A 277 0.18 -18.19 -9.44
C GLN A 277 -0.93 -17.17 -9.10
N PRO A 278 -1.71 -16.70 -10.08
CA PRO A 278 -2.87 -15.88 -9.81
C PRO A 278 -3.92 -16.71 -9.05
N GLU A 279 -4.42 -16.19 -7.92
CA GLU A 279 -5.44 -16.85 -7.08
C GLU A 279 -6.72 -17.24 -7.83
N ASP A 280 -6.95 -16.61 -8.99
CA ASP A 280 -8.09 -16.85 -9.89
C ASP A 280 -8.20 -18.30 -10.40
N SER A 281 -7.16 -19.13 -10.22
CA SER A 281 -7.12 -20.50 -10.75
C SER A 281 -7.75 -21.55 -9.83
N GLN A 282 -7.98 -21.28 -8.54
CA GLN A 282 -8.48 -22.29 -7.59
C GLN A 282 -10.01 -22.30 -7.41
N THR A 283 -10.71 -21.21 -7.72
CA THR A 283 -12.17 -21.11 -7.47
C THR A 283 -13.03 -21.78 -8.54
N ALA A 284 -12.49 -22.08 -9.73
CA ALA A 284 -13.26 -22.67 -10.83
C ALA A 284 -13.60 -24.17 -10.65
N SER A 285 -12.95 -24.90 -9.73
CA SER A 285 -13.06 -26.37 -9.68
C SER A 285 -14.14 -26.93 -8.73
N THR A 286 -14.83 -26.10 -7.94
CA THR A 286 -15.83 -26.59 -6.95
C THR A 286 -17.30 -26.31 -7.29
N SER A 287 -17.59 -25.65 -8.41
CA SER A 287 -18.96 -25.25 -8.79
C SER A 287 -19.84 -26.40 -9.35
N ASP A 288 -19.28 -27.53 -9.79
CA ASP A 288 -20.02 -28.43 -10.69
C ASP A 288 -20.72 -29.64 -10.02
N ARG A 289 -21.00 -29.60 -8.71
CA ARG A 289 -21.51 -30.77 -7.97
C ARG A 289 -22.78 -30.60 -7.15
N ARG A 290 -23.65 -29.65 -7.52
CA ARG A 290 -24.97 -29.51 -6.88
C ARG A 290 -26.11 -29.38 -7.89
N SER A 291 -26.43 -30.49 -8.55
CA SER A 291 -27.72 -30.74 -9.20
C SER A 291 -27.96 -32.24 -9.33
N ARG A 292 -28.47 -32.86 -8.26
CA ARG A 292 -29.31 -34.06 -8.29
C ARG A 292 -30.25 -34.05 -7.10
#